data_AF-A0A2N6A3L0-F1
#
_entry.id   AF-A0A2N6A3L0-F1
#
_cell.length_a   1.000
_cell.length_b   1.000
_cell.length_c   1.000
_cell.angle_alpha   90.00
_cell.angle_beta   90.00
_cell.angle_gamma   90.00
#
_symmetry.space_group_name_H-M   'P 1'
#
loop_
_entity.id
_entity.type
_entity.pdbx_description
1 polymer ?
#
loop_
_entity_poly.entity_id
_entity_poly.type
_entity_poly.pdbx_seq_one_letter_code
_entity_poly.pdbx_strand_id
1 'polypeptide(L)'
;MKKQSEIIISLIFLVVLFFCLDPFDWFMPSMLEMFLLVLLVLVFAAFATFVWKEGKGDEREVMHNMLAGRFAYLAGTTTLIVGIVVQSLEHKTDHWLIIALAIMVISKMIGLIYSQRKF
;
A
#
# COMPACT_ATOMS: atom_id res chain seq x y z
N MET A 1 11.35 17.57 3.22
CA MET A 1 9.91 17.45 3.58
C MET A 1 9.19 16.32 2.83
N LYS A 2 9.34 16.14 1.50
CA LYS A 2 8.66 15.08 0.72
C LYS A 2 8.84 13.64 1.24
N LYS A 3 10.02 13.29 1.81
CA LYS A 3 10.35 11.93 2.28
C LYS A 3 9.68 11.53 3.59
N GLN A 4 9.54 12.47 4.54
CA GLN A 4 8.85 12.22 5.82
C GLN A 4 7.35 11.99 5.58
N SER A 5 6.78 12.72 4.61
CA SER A 5 5.39 12.52 4.18
C SER A 5 5.14 11.11 3.61
N GLU A 6 6.08 10.51 2.90
CA GLU A 6 5.94 9.16 2.35
C GLU A 6 5.89 8.08 3.43
N ILE A 7 6.73 8.20 4.46
CA ILE A 7 6.72 7.29 5.62
C ILE A 7 5.40 7.43 6.39
N ILE A 8 4.95 8.67 6.62
CA ILE A 8 3.68 8.94 7.31
C ILE A 8 2.50 8.35 6.53
N ILE A 9 2.45 8.53 5.21
CA ILE A 9 1.37 7.99 4.37
C ILE A 9 1.38 6.46 4.35
N SER A 10 2.57 5.85 4.27
CA SER A 10 2.72 4.39 4.33
C SER A 10 2.26 3.84 5.68
N LEU A 11 2.57 4.55 6.78
CA LEU A 11 2.11 4.20 8.11
C LEU A 11 0.59 4.30 8.24
N ILE A 12 0.01 5.40 7.75
CA ILE A 12 -1.46 5.59 7.72
C ILE A 12 -2.11 4.46 6.90
N PHE A 13 -1.53 4.09 5.75
CA PHE A 13 -2.04 3.00 4.93
C PHE A 13 -2.00 1.65 5.67
N LEU A 14 -0.94 1.35 6.41
CA LEU A 14 -0.85 0.15 7.25
C LEU A 14 -1.87 0.15 8.38
N VAL A 15 -2.12 1.29 9.01
CA VAL A 15 -3.16 1.43 10.04
C VAL A 15 -4.54 1.13 9.44
N VAL A 16 -4.86 1.71 8.28
CA VAL A 16 -6.13 1.45 7.59
C VAL A 16 -6.27 -0.03 7.18
N LEU A 17 -5.20 -0.66 6.69
CA LEU A 17 -5.20 -2.10 6.40
C LEU A 17 -5.45 -2.95 7.65
N PHE A 18 -4.85 -2.57 8.79
CA PHE A 18 -5.06 -3.28 10.05
C PHE A 18 -6.52 -3.20 10.51
N PHE A 19 -7.17 -2.04 10.40
CA PHE A 19 -8.60 -1.93 10.68
C PHE A 19 -9.46 -2.74 9.70
N CYS A 20 -9.01 -2.92 8.46
CA CYS A 20 -9.74 -3.72 7.47
C CYS A 20 -9.67 -5.24 7.73
N LEU A 21 -8.76 -5.71 8.59
CA LEU A 21 -8.70 -7.11 9.04
C LEU A 21 -9.75 -7.46 10.10
N ASP A 22 -10.46 -6.45 10.64
CA ASP A 22 -11.33 -6.58 11.80
C ASP A 22 -10.79 -7.52 12.90
N PRO A 23 -9.61 -7.23 13.48
CA PRO A 23 -8.92 -8.15 14.39
C PRO A 23 -9.65 -8.41 15.72
N PHE A 24 -10.73 -7.66 16.00
CA PHE A 24 -11.50 -7.76 17.24
C PHE A 24 -12.96 -8.15 16.99
N ASP A 25 -13.35 -8.45 15.74
CA ASP A 25 -14.75 -8.66 15.31
C ASP A 25 -15.69 -7.55 15.84
N TRP A 26 -15.16 -6.32 15.98
CA TRP A 26 -15.89 -5.21 16.60
C TRP A 26 -16.84 -4.54 15.62
N PHE A 27 -16.62 -4.71 14.31
CA PHE A 27 -17.38 -4.04 13.27
C PHE A 27 -18.49 -4.96 12.76
N MET A 28 -19.71 -4.77 13.25
CA MET A 28 -20.88 -5.35 12.59
C MET A 28 -21.04 -4.78 11.16
N PRO A 29 -21.39 -5.62 10.16
CA PRO A 29 -21.29 -5.24 8.76
C PRO A 29 -22.48 -4.40 8.31
N SER A 30 -22.20 -3.23 7.71
CA SER A 30 -22.94 -2.71 6.54
C SER A 30 -22.48 -1.30 6.15
N MET A 31 -22.21 -0.42 7.11
CA MET A 31 -21.85 0.99 6.81
C MET A 31 -20.38 1.32 7.09
N LEU A 32 -19.83 0.87 8.22
CA LEU A 32 -18.43 1.15 8.60
C LEU A 32 -17.43 0.43 7.70
N GLU A 33 -17.67 -0.84 7.37
CA GLU A 33 -16.82 -1.62 6.45
C GLU A 33 -16.74 -0.96 5.08
N MET A 34 -17.88 -0.54 4.51
CA MET A 34 -17.93 0.10 3.20
C MET A 34 -17.21 1.45 3.21
N PHE A 35 -17.29 2.21 4.30
CA PHE A 35 -16.52 3.43 4.49
C PHE A 35 -15.01 3.15 4.59
N LEU A 36 -14.60 2.13 5.34
CA LEU A 36 -13.19 1.71 5.44
C LEU A 36 -12.63 1.27 4.09
N LEU A 37 -13.42 0.58 3.27
CA LEU A 37 -13.04 0.16 1.92
C LEU A 37 -12.77 1.38 1.02
N VAL A 38 -13.69 2.36 1.03
CA VAL A 38 -13.50 3.62 0.28
C VAL A 38 -12.28 4.38 0.77
N LEU A 39 -12.09 4.46 2.09
CA LEU A 39 -10.92 5.09 2.70
C LEU A 39 -9.63 4.39 2.26
N LEU A 40 -9.61 3.05 2.25
CA LEU A 40 -8.47 2.25 1.82
C LEU A 40 -8.09 2.54 0.36
N VAL A 41 -9.07 2.63 -0.54
CA VAL A 41 -8.85 2.98 -1.95
C VAL A 41 -8.30 4.41 -2.08
N LEU A 42 -8.81 5.38 -1.33
CA LEU A 42 -8.33 6.76 -1.36
C LEU A 42 -6.90 6.89 -0.84
N VAL A 43 -6.60 6.27 0.31
CA VAL A 43 -5.25 6.28 0.88
C VAL A 43 -4.28 5.55 -0.04
N PHE A 44 -4.70 4.46 -0.68
CA PHE A 44 -3.89 3.81 -1.70
C PHE A 44 -3.61 4.71 -2.90
N ALA A 45 -4.62 5.40 -3.44
CA ALA A 45 -4.43 6.31 -4.57
C ALA A 45 -3.43 7.43 -4.24
N ALA A 46 -3.50 7.97 -3.02
CA ALA A 46 -2.51 8.91 -2.51
C ALA A 46 -1.11 8.24 -2.46
N PHE A 47 -1.00 7.07 -1.84
CA PHE A 47 0.25 6.32 -1.73
C PHE A 47 0.88 5.98 -3.10
N ALA A 48 0.10 5.49 -4.06
CA ALA A 48 0.53 5.17 -5.42
C ALA A 48 1.12 6.40 -6.14
N THR A 49 0.55 7.59 -5.90
CA THR A 49 1.07 8.85 -6.44
C THR A 49 2.46 9.18 -5.90
N PHE A 50 2.76 8.83 -4.65
CA PHE A 50 4.10 9.02 -4.08
C PHE A 50 5.11 8.02 -4.67
N VAL A 51 4.72 6.75 -4.80
CA VAL A 51 5.54 5.71 -5.44
C VAL A 51 5.92 6.10 -6.88
N TRP A 52 5.00 6.72 -7.61
CA TRP A 52 5.27 7.21 -8.97
C TRP A 52 6.29 8.36 -9.01
N LYS A 53 6.29 9.23 -7.98
CA LYS A 53 7.13 10.44 -7.91
C LYS A 53 8.54 10.21 -7.37
N GLU A 54 8.87 9.01 -6.90
CA GLU A 54 10.27 8.69 -6.56
C GLU A 54 11.16 8.95 -7.80
N GLY A 55 12.43 9.28 -7.64
CA GLY A 55 13.34 9.47 -8.78
C GLY A 55 14.77 9.54 -8.30
N LYS A 56 15.66 8.75 -8.89
CA LYS A 56 17.11 8.86 -8.69
C LYS A 56 17.75 9.19 -10.04
N GLY A 57 18.78 10.03 -9.95
CA GLY A 57 19.41 10.74 -11.07
C GLY A 57 20.18 9.86 -12.05
N ASP A 58 20.98 10.55 -12.85
CA ASP A 58 21.45 10.21 -14.20
C ASP A 58 22.42 9.02 -14.27
N GLU A 59 21.89 7.81 -14.13
CA GLU A 59 22.54 6.56 -14.57
C GLU A 59 21.47 5.72 -15.28
N ARG A 60 21.54 5.64 -16.62
CA ARG A 60 20.47 5.07 -17.46
C ARG A 60 20.03 3.67 -17.04
N GLU A 61 20.97 2.77 -16.72
CA GLU A 61 20.66 1.40 -16.29
C GLU A 61 19.97 1.35 -14.91
N VAL A 62 20.41 2.19 -13.97
CA VAL A 62 19.78 2.32 -12.65
C VAL A 62 18.35 2.86 -12.77
N MET A 63 18.13 3.80 -13.70
CA MET A 63 16.80 4.34 -13.97
C MET A 63 15.85 3.28 -14.53
N HIS A 64 16.29 2.44 -15.47
CA HIS A 64 15.44 1.37 -16.02
C HIS A 64 15.06 0.31 -14.98
N ASN A 65 16.03 -0.15 -14.18
CA ASN A 65 15.77 -1.12 -13.11
C ASN A 65 14.80 -0.55 -12.05
N MET A 66 14.97 0.73 -11.71
CA MET A 66 14.10 1.42 -10.77
C MET A 66 12.67 1.58 -11.30
N LEU A 67 12.51 1.91 -12.59
CA LEU A 67 11.19 1.99 -13.23
C LEU A 67 10.51 0.62 -13.25
N ALA A 68 11.21 -0.43 -13.66
CA ALA A 68 10.67 -1.79 -13.68
C ALA A 68 10.19 -2.23 -12.28
N GLY A 69 10.99 -1.99 -11.24
CA GLY A 69 10.62 -2.28 -9.85
C GLY A 69 9.36 -1.53 -9.39
N ARG A 70 9.18 -0.28 -9.81
CA ARG A 70 7.97 0.50 -9.48
C ARG A 70 6.73 0.01 -10.19
N PHE A 71 6.84 -0.30 -11.48
CA PHE A 71 5.71 -0.84 -12.23
C PHE A 71 5.27 -2.19 -11.65
N ALA A 72 6.21 -3.07 -11.31
CA ALA A 72 5.91 -4.33 -10.64
C ALA A 72 5.21 -4.12 -9.29
N TYR A 73 5.71 -3.19 -8.46
CA TYR A 73 5.11 -2.88 -7.17
C TYR A 73 3.70 -2.28 -7.31
N LEU A 74 3.50 -1.33 -8.22
CA LEU A 74 2.20 -0.72 -8.47
C LEU A 74 1.21 -1.73 -9.04
N ALA A 75 1.61 -2.52 -10.03
CA ALA A 75 0.75 -3.56 -10.59
C ALA A 75 0.33 -4.59 -9.52
N GLY A 76 1.27 -5.05 -8.69
CA GLY A 76 0.97 -6.00 -7.61
C GLY A 76 0.01 -5.42 -6.57
N THR A 77 0.31 -4.21 -6.07
CA THR A 77 -0.53 -3.55 -5.05
C THR A 77 -1.92 -3.19 -5.58
N THR A 78 -2.03 -2.71 -6.83
CA THR A 78 -3.33 -2.47 -7.48
C THR A 78 -4.12 -3.77 -7.64
N THR A 79 -3.48 -4.86 -8.05
CA THR A 79 -4.16 -6.16 -8.22
C THR A 79 -4.71 -6.67 -6.88
N LEU A 80 -3.92 -6.59 -5.81
CA LEU A 80 -4.35 -6.98 -4.46
C LEU A 80 -5.54 -6.14 -3.99
N ILE A 81 -5.52 -4.82 -4.25
CA ILE A 81 -6.61 -3.94 -3.85
C ILE A 81 -7.89 -4.23 -4.63
N VAL A 82 -7.80 -4.46 -5.94
CA VAL A 82 -8.96 -4.88 -6.73
C VAL A 82 -9.52 -6.19 -6.18
N GLY A 83 -8.67 -7.15 -5.81
CA GLY A 83 -9.08 -8.40 -5.16
C GLY A 83 -9.82 -8.16 -3.84
N ILE A 84 -9.29 -7.31 -2.96
CA ILE A 84 -9.92 -6.94 -1.68
C ILE A 84 -11.28 -6.27 -1.94
N VAL A 85 -11.38 -5.35 -2.90
CA VAL A 85 -12.64 -4.67 -3.25
C VAL A 85 -13.69 -5.69 -3.70
N VAL A 86 -13.35 -6.58 -4.63
CA VAL A 86 -14.28 -7.60 -5.15
C VAL A 86 -14.73 -8.55 -4.04
N GLN A 87 -13.80 -9.06 -3.23
CA GLN A 87 -14.12 -9.97 -2.13
C GLN A 87 -14.94 -9.32 -1.01
N SER A 88 -14.68 -8.04 -0.73
CA SER A 88 -15.43 -7.28 0.28
C SER A 88 -16.87 -7.01 -0.17
N LEU A 89 -17.12 -6.80 -1.47
CA LEU A 89 -18.47 -6.72 -2.04
C LEU A 89 -19.23 -8.05 -1.94
N GLU A 90 -18.53 -9.18 -1.92
CA GLU A 90 -19.11 -10.51 -1.70
C GLU A 90 -19.25 -10.87 -0.20
N HIS A 91 -18.86 -9.97 0.71
CA HIS A 91 -18.76 -10.22 2.16
C HIS A 91 -17.92 -11.46 2.52
N LYS A 92 -16.92 -11.78 1.67
CA LYS A 92 -16.00 -12.92 1.85
C LYS A 92 -14.56 -12.43 1.79
N THR A 93 -14.23 -11.50 2.67
CA THR A 93 -12.88 -10.91 2.72
C THR A 93 -11.86 -11.98 3.14
N ASP A 94 -10.92 -12.30 2.25
CA ASP A 94 -9.80 -13.16 2.57
C ASP A 94 -8.69 -12.35 3.24
N HIS A 95 -8.43 -12.67 4.51
CA HIS A 95 -7.38 -12.05 5.32
C HIS A 95 -6.00 -12.18 4.68
N TRP A 96 -5.76 -13.21 3.86
CA TRP A 96 -4.47 -13.40 3.18
C TRP A 96 -4.14 -12.28 2.19
N LEU A 97 -5.13 -11.73 1.48
CA LEU A 97 -4.90 -10.62 0.55
C LEU A 97 -4.44 -9.36 1.30
N ILE A 98 -5.05 -9.09 2.44
CA ILE A 98 -4.73 -7.94 3.28
C ILE A 98 -3.33 -8.10 3.89
N ILE A 99 -3.02 -9.30 4.40
CA ILE A 99 -1.70 -9.63 4.95
C ILE A 99 -0.62 -9.52 3.88
N ALA A 100 -0.85 -10.04 2.68
CA ALA A 100 0.10 -9.96 1.57
C ALA A 100 0.40 -8.50 1.20
N LEU A 101 -0.65 -7.66 1.11
CA LEU A 101 -0.52 -6.24 0.83
C LEU A 101 0.26 -5.52 1.95
N ALA A 102 0.00 -5.84 3.22
CA ALA A 102 0.72 -5.29 4.36
C ALA A 102 2.22 -5.65 4.33
N ILE A 103 2.56 -6.90 4.03
CA ILE A 103 3.94 -7.36 3.91
C ILE A 103 4.67 -6.58 2.80
N MET A 104 4.06 -6.42 1.62
CA MET A 104 4.67 -5.65 0.52
C MET A 104 4.98 -4.20 0.93
N VAL A 105 4.04 -3.54 1.62
CA VAL A 105 4.22 -2.16 2.08
C VAL A 105 5.32 -2.07 3.14
N ILE A 106 5.36 -3.00 4.10
CA ILE A 106 6.41 -3.06 5.12
C ILE A 106 7.77 -3.29 4.46
N SER A 107 7.89 -4.24 3.54
CA SER A 107 9.14 -4.50 2.81
C SER A 107 9.62 -3.27 2.05
N LYS A 108 8.72 -2.55 1.38
CA LYS A 108 9.07 -1.28 0.71
C LYS A 108 9.54 -0.22 1.72
N MET A 109 8.85 -0.06 2.85
CA MET A 109 9.22 0.89 3.90
C MET A 109 10.60 0.59 4.50
N ILE A 110 10.89 -0.69 4.77
CA ILE A 110 12.22 -1.13 5.25
C ILE A 110 13.29 -0.82 4.18
N GLY A 111 13.03 -1.14 2.92
CA GLY A 111 13.94 -0.84 1.81
C GLY A 111 14.22 0.66 1.68
N LEU A 112 13.20 1.50 1.86
CA LEU A 112 13.32 2.95 1.86
C LEU A 112 14.20 3.44 3.02
N ILE A 113 13.97 2.96 4.25
CA ILE A 113 14.77 3.31 5.44
C ILE A 113 16.22 2.87 5.27
N TYR A 114 16.45 1.66 4.74
CA TYR A 114 17.79 1.14 4.48
C TYR A 114 18.53 2.00 3.44
N SER A 115 17.87 2.36 2.33
CA SER A 115 18.46 3.24 1.32
C SER A 115 18.81 4.62 1.89
N GLN A 116 18.13 5.10 2.93
CA GLN A 116 18.41 6.39 3.57
C GLN A 116 19.55 6.33 4.58
N ARG A 117 19.81 5.17 5.19
CA ARG A 117 20.93 5.01 6.13
C ARG A 117 22.25 4.74 5.43
N LYS A 118 22.21 4.09 4.25
CA LYS A 118 23.41 3.67 3.52
C LYS A 118 23.90 4.71 2.49
N PHE A 119 23.05 5.65 2.08
CA PHE A 119 23.34 6.74 1.13
C PHE A 119 22.74 8.04 1.64
#